data_AF-A0A842WG13-F1
#
_entry.id   AF-A0A842WG13-F1
#
_cell.length_a   1.000
_cell.length_b   1.000
_cell.length_c   1.000
_cell.angle_alpha   90.00
_cell.angle_beta   90.00
_cell.angle_gamma   90.00
#
_symmetry.space_group_name_H-M   'P 1'
#
loop_
_entity.id
_entity.type
_entity.pdbx_description
1 polymer ?
#
loop_
_entity_poly.entity_id
_entity_poly.type
_entity_poly.pdbx_seq_one_letter_code
_entity_poly.pdbx_strand_id
1 'polypeptide(L)'
;MEIIARVISKGRAKGEVLLSRDPISFLGGVDPKTGIVQERGHVLQGKSVAGKVLVFPRGKGSTVGSYVILGMKKNGVAPAAIVNLEAETIIAVGAIISGIPMLDKPETDVLEALESGMEAEIDAEAGKILVEE
;
A
#
# COMPACT_ATOMS: atom_id res chain seq x y z
N MET A 1 6.43 -0.14 18.02
CA MET A 1 5.90 1.23 17.77
C MET A 1 4.43 1.18 17.35
N GLU A 2 3.62 2.18 17.72
CA GLU A 2 2.22 2.36 17.28
C GLU A 2 2.05 3.75 16.63
N ILE A 3 1.39 3.82 15.47
CA ILE A 3 1.09 5.08 14.76
C ILE A 3 -0.41 5.12 14.41
N ILE A 4 -1.10 6.19 14.77
CA ILE A 4 -2.50 6.41 14.41
C ILE A 4 -2.62 7.02 13.00
N ALA A 5 -3.60 6.57 12.24
CA ALA A 5 -3.91 7.07 10.89
C ALA A 5 -5.41 6.99 10.59
N ARG A 6 -5.86 7.74 9.57
CA ARG A 6 -7.25 7.74 9.12
C ARG A 6 -7.57 6.47 8.34
N VAL A 7 -8.72 5.86 8.65
CA VAL A 7 -9.20 4.65 7.97
C VAL A 7 -9.81 4.99 6.61
N ILE A 8 -9.34 4.32 5.56
CA ILE A 8 -9.91 4.38 4.20
C ILE A 8 -10.65 3.09 3.86
N SER A 9 -10.05 1.94 4.13
CA SER A 9 -10.62 0.62 3.88
C SER A 9 -10.38 -0.27 5.09
N LYS A 10 -11.45 -0.85 5.64
CA LYS A 10 -11.41 -1.64 6.88
C LYS A 10 -10.72 -3.00 6.66
N GLY A 11 -10.31 -3.60 7.77
CA GLY A 11 -9.74 -4.95 7.84
C GLY A 11 -8.39 -4.94 8.55
N ARG A 12 -7.79 -6.13 8.66
CA ARG A 12 -6.49 -6.31 9.30
C ARG A 12 -5.56 -7.13 8.42
N ALA A 13 -4.29 -6.77 8.44
CA ALA A 13 -3.28 -7.49 7.69
C ALA A 13 -1.91 -7.29 8.33
N LYS A 14 -1.08 -8.33 8.33
CA LYS A 14 0.33 -8.29 8.73
C LYS A 14 1.22 -8.63 7.54
N GLY A 15 2.38 -8.00 7.47
CA GLY A 15 3.43 -8.38 6.55
C GLY A 15 4.61 -7.44 6.59
N GLU A 16 5.67 -7.85 5.90
CA GLU A 16 6.87 -7.04 5.73
C GLU A 16 6.56 -5.74 4.99
N VAL A 17 7.07 -4.63 5.51
CA VAL A 17 6.98 -3.30 4.93
C VAL A 17 7.77 -3.25 3.63
N LEU A 18 7.11 -2.79 2.57
CA LEU A 18 7.74 -2.38 1.33
C LEU A 18 7.49 -0.88 1.15
N LEU A 19 8.53 -0.09 1.36
CA LEU A 19 8.45 1.37 1.42
C LEU A 19 9.00 2.01 0.15
N SER A 20 8.26 2.96 -0.40
CA SER A 20 8.72 3.85 -1.45
C SER A 20 8.57 5.30 -1.02
N ARG A 21 9.63 6.09 -1.21
CA ARG A 21 9.56 7.55 -1.09
C ARG A 21 9.02 8.20 -2.37
N ASP A 22 8.89 7.43 -3.45
CA ASP A 22 8.31 7.85 -4.72
C ASP A 22 6.82 7.49 -4.80
N PRO A 23 5.99 8.28 -5.50
CA PRO A 23 4.62 7.90 -5.81
C PRO A 23 4.53 6.65 -6.68
N ILE A 24 3.58 5.76 -6.38
CA ILE A 24 3.37 4.51 -7.14
C ILE A 24 2.20 4.66 -8.13
N SER A 25 2.41 4.24 -9.38
CA SER A 25 1.33 4.04 -10.35
C SER A 25 0.88 2.59 -10.39
N PHE A 26 -0.39 2.33 -10.11
CA PHE A 26 -1.00 1.03 -10.40
C PHE A 26 -1.43 0.91 -11.87
N LEU A 27 -1.38 1.99 -12.64
CA LEU A 27 -1.58 1.94 -14.09
C LEU A 27 -0.22 1.85 -14.78
N GLY A 28 0.17 0.63 -15.15
CA GLY A 28 1.42 0.35 -15.88
C GLY A 28 2.70 0.37 -15.02
N GLY A 29 2.64 0.80 -13.77
CA GLY A 29 3.78 0.75 -12.85
C GLY A 29 3.92 -0.57 -12.09
N VAL A 30 2.82 -1.30 -11.89
CA VAL A 30 2.80 -2.63 -11.28
C VAL A 30 2.10 -3.62 -12.21
N ASP A 31 2.70 -4.78 -12.41
CA ASP A 31 2.11 -5.83 -13.23
C ASP A 31 0.97 -6.53 -12.47
N PRO A 32 -0.27 -6.48 -12.98
CA PRO A 32 -1.43 -7.06 -12.30
C PRO A 32 -1.36 -8.58 -12.13
N LYS A 33 -0.55 -9.29 -12.93
CA LYS A 33 -0.44 -10.75 -12.90
C LYS A 33 0.63 -11.25 -11.94
N THR A 34 1.68 -10.47 -11.74
CA THR A 34 2.85 -10.88 -10.94
C THR A 34 3.00 -10.08 -9.64
N GLY A 35 2.39 -8.90 -9.55
CA GLY A 35 2.58 -7.97 -8.44
C GLY A 35 3.95 -7.27 -8.44
N ILE A 36 4.74 -7.44 -9.51
CA ILE A 36 6.07 -6.85 -9.62
C ILE A 36 5.96 -5.41 -10.13
N VAL A 37 6.67 -4.50 -9.47
CA VAL A 37 6.83 -3.12 -9.95
C VAL A 37 7.73 -3.10 -11.18
N GLN A 38 7.21 -2.62 -12.31
CA GLN A 38 7.89 -2.62 -13.62
C GLN A 38 8.24 -1.21 -14.12
N GLU A 39 7.80 -0.16 -13.42
CA GLU A 39 8.15 1.23 -13.76
C GLU A 39 9.68 1.40 -13.77
N ARG A 40 10.22 1.74 -14.95
CA ARG A 40 11.67 1.91 -15.12
C ARG A 40 12.17 3.11 -14.33
N GLY A 41 13.21 2.90 -13.54
CA GLY A 41 13.83 3.95 -12.71
C GLY A 41 13.09 4.22 -11.40
N HIS A 42 11.99 3.50 -11.12
CA HIS A 42 11.32 3.58 -9.82
C HIS A 42 12.15 2.85 -8.76
N VAL A 43 12.21 3.37 -7.53
CA VAL A 43 13.02 2.76 -6.44
C VAL A 43 12.64 1.31 -6.12
N LEU A 44 11.37 0.96 -6.33
CA LEU A 44 10.86 -0.41 -6.15
C LEU A 44 10.95 -1.30 -7.40
N GLN A 45 11.55 -0.86 -8.50
CA GLN A 45 11.61 -1.65 -9.74
C GLN A 45 12.13 -3.07 -9.48
N GLY A 46 11.40 -4.08 -9.95
CA GLY A 46 11.71 -5.50 -9.79
C GLY A 46 11.31 -6.10 -8.44
N LYS A 47 10.78 -5.31 -7.49
CA LYS A 47 10.23 -5.80 -6.22
C LYS A 47 8.77 -6.20 -6.38
N SER A 48 8.34 -7.22 -5.64
CA SER A 48 6.94 -7.64 -5.58
C SER A 48 6.23 -6.98 -4.42
N VAL A 49 5.03 -6.46 -4.67
CA VAL A 49 4.14 -5.92 -3.63
C VAL A 49 3.25 -7.00 -3.00
N ALA A 50 3.24 -8.21 -3.56
CA ALA A 50 2.33 -9.28 -3.15
C ALA A 50 2.53 -9.63 -1.67
N GLY A 51 1.45 -9.56 -0.88
CA GLY A 51 1.48 -9.87 0.56
C GLY A 51 2.27 -8.89 1.43
N LYS A 52 2.79 -7.78 0.88
CA LYS A 52 3.54 -6.77 1.62
C LYS A 52 2.63 -5.70 2.21
N VAL A 53 3.09 -5.03 3.25
CA VAL A 53 2.53 -3.75 3.70
C VAL A 53 3.15 -2.65 2.84
N LEU A 54 2.42 -2.18 1.84
CA LEU A 54 2.94 -1.23 0.86
C LEU A 54 2.77 0.20 1.38
N VAL A 55 3.89 0.88 1.62
CA VAL A 55 3.94 2.25 2.17
C VAL A 55 4.50 3.20 1.12
N PHE A 56 3.76 4.24 0.76
CA PHE A 56 4.20 5.22 -0.25
C PHE A 56 3.46 6.55 -0.08
N PRO A 57 3.99 7.71 -0.51
CA PRO A 57 3.39 9.01 -0.22
C PRO A 57 1.97 9.17 -0.77
N ARG A 58 1.79 8.90 -2.07
CA ARG A 58 0.53 9.04 -2.80
C ARG A 58 0.55 8.22 -4.08
N GLY A 59 -0.62 8.05 -4.71
CA GLY A 59 -0.69 7.52 -6.07
C GLY A 59 0.03 8.42 -7.08
N LYS A 60 0.35 7.87 -8.24
CA LYS A 60 0.73 8.65 -9.43
C LYS A 60 -0.44 8.62 -10.40
N GLY A 61 -1.32 9.64 -10.29
CA GLY A 61 -2.39 9.98 -11.24
C GLY A 61 -2.87 8.82 -12.13
N SER A 62 -3.82 8.03 -11.63
CA SER A 62 -4.26 6.81 -12.31
C SER A 62 -5.76 6.83 -12.55
N THR A 63 -6.24 7.24 -13.72
CA THR A 63 -7.69 7.28 -14.05
C THR A 63 -8.42 5.94 -13.83
N VAL A 64 -7.71 4.80 -14.00
CA VAL A 64 -8.29 3.44 -13.91
C VAL A 64 -7.54 2.50 -12.95
N GLY A 65 -6.71 3.05 -12.05
CA GLY A 65 -5.86 2.25 -11.14
C GLY A 65 -6.64 1.34 -10.18
N SER A 66 -7.90 1.69 -9.86
CA SER A 66 -8.76 0.91 -8.97
C SER A 66 -9.03 -0.51 -9.48
N TYR A 67 -9.29 -0.68 -10.78
CA TYR A 67 -9.52 -1.99 -11.38
C TYR A 67 -8.25 -2.84 -11.45
N VAL A 68 -7.08 -2.21 -11.52
CA VAL A 68 -5.81 -2.93 -11.49
C VAL A 68 -5.59 -3.54 -10.11
N ILE A 69 -5.82 -2.77 -9.04
CA ILE A 69 -5.75 -3.27 -7.65
C ILE A 69 -6.72 -4.45 -7.45
N LEU A 70 -7.95 -4.34 -7.97
CA LEU A 70 -8.92 -5.44 -7.94
C LEU A 70 -8.44 -6.68 -8.72
N GLY A 71 -7.85 -6.49 -9.90
CA GLY A 71 -7.25 -7.57 -10.67
C GLY A 71 -6.12 -8.27 -9.91
N MET A 72 -5.23 -7.50 -9.28
CA MET A 72 -4.15 -8.03 -8.45
C MET A 72 -4.68 -8.85 -7.28
N LYS A 73 -5.75 -8.39 -6.62
CA LYS A 73 -6.39 -9.14 -5.52
C LYS A 73 -6.94 -10.46 -6.02
N LYS A 74 -7.64 -10.47 -7.16
CA LYS A 74 -8.15 -11.71 -7.78
C LYS A 74 -7.04 -12.66 -8.19
N ASN A 75 -5.89 -12.13 -8.59
CA ASN A 75 -4.71 -12.91 -8.97
C ASN A 75 -3.87 -13.36 -7.76
N GLY A 76 -4.22 -12.96 -6.54
CA GLY A 76 -3.46 -13.30 -5.33
C GLY A 76 -2.10 -12.59 -5.20
N VAL A 77 -1.89 -11.50 -5.96
CA VAL A 77 -0.63 -10.74 -6.00
C VAL A 77 -0.77 -9.29 -5.50
N ALA A 78 -1.89 -8.98 -4.84
CA ALA A 78 -2.11 -7.70 -4.19
C ALA A 78 -1.26 -7.53 -2.92
N PRO A 79 -0.98 -6.29 -2.50
CA PRO A 79 -0.44 -6.03 -1.17
C PRO A 79 -1.40 -6.52 -0.09
N ALA A 80 -0.84 -6.87 1.06
CA ALA A 80 -1.61 -7.24 2.25
C ALA A 80 -2.33 -6.02 2.83
N ALA A 81 -1.68 -4.86 2.83
CA ALA A 81 -2.26 -3.57 3.21
C ALA A 81 -1.59 -2.41 2.46
N ILE A 82 -2.25 -1.26 2.43
CA ILE A 82 -1.74 -0.02 1.84
C ILE A 82 -1.72 1.09 2.89
N VAL A 83 -0.61 1.82 2.97
CA VAL A 83 -0.50 3.03 3.79
C VAL A 83 -0.02 4.19 2.92
N ASN A 84 -0.76 5.30 2.93
CA ASN A 84 -0.37 6.53 2.25
C ASN A 84 -0.19 7.71 3.20
N LEU A 85 0.65 8.67 2.83
CA LEU A 85 0.62 9.99 3.49
C LEU A 85 -0.70 10.69 3.16
N GLU A 86 -1.09 10.65 1.89
CA GLU A 86 -2.40 11.11 1.45
C GLU A 86 -2.90 10.23 0.31
N ALA A 87 -4.06 9.61 0.50
CA ALA A 87 -4.63 8.74 -0.51
C ALA A 87 -5.28 9.55 -1.65
N GLU A 88 -4.96 9.17 -2.88
CA GLU A 88 -5.80 9.56 -4.02
C GLU A 88 -7.07 8.72 -4.06
N THR A 89 -8.19 9.32 -4.50
CA THR A 89 -9.52 8.68 -4.57
C THR A 89 -9.48 7.34 -5.30
N ILE A 90 -8.66 7.20 -6.34
CA ILE A 90 -8.65 6.00 -7.17
C ILE A 90 -7.95 4.83 -6.48
N ILE A 91 -6.90 5.10 -5.69
CA ILE A 91 -6.26 4.07 -4.85
C ILE A 91 -7.21 3.67 -3.72
N ALA A 92 -7.85 4.65 -3.08
CA ALA A 92 -8.85 4.41 -2.04
C ALA A 92 -10.00 3.51 -2.54
N VAL A 93 -10.59 3.83 -3.70
CA VAL A 93 -11.62 3.00 -4.33
C VAL A 93 -11.09 1.60 -4.62
N GLY A 94 -9.88 1.48 -5.18
CA GLY A 94 -9.24 0.20 -5.45
C GLY A 94 -9.07 -0.67 -4.20
N ALA A 95 -8.62 -0.09 -3.10
CA ALA A 95 -8.47 -0.79 -1.83
C ALA A 95 -9.82 -1.25 -1.26
N ILE A 96 -10.83 -0.36 -1.26
CA ILE A 96 -12.19 -0.64 -0.76
C ILE A 96 -12.83 -1.80 -1.53
N ILE A 97 -12.88 -1.73 -2.87
CA ILE A 97 -13.52 -2.79 -3.68
C ILE A 97 -12.76 -4.11 -3.65
N SER A 98 -11.47 -4.08 -3.31
CA SER A 98 -10.61 -5.27 -3.20
C SER A 98 -10.56 -5.85 -1.79
N GLY A 99 -11.18 -5.19 -0.81
CA GLY A 99 -11.08 -5.58 0.60
C GLY A 99 -9.63 -5.59 1.10
N ILE A 100 -8.81 -4.66 0.64
CA ILE A 100 -7.44 -4.46 1.12
C ILE A 100 -7.51 -3.41 2.24
N PRO A 101 -7.03 -3.71 3.46
CA PRO A 101 -6.91 -2.74 4.54
C PRO A 101 -6.08 -1.54 4.08
N MET A 102 -6.59 -0.34 4.32
CA MET A 102 -5.92 0.89 3.90
C MET A 102 -6.08 2.01 4.92
N LEU A 103 -4.95 2.65 5.22
CA LEU A 103 -4.85 3.84 6.07
C LEU A 103 -4.21 4.99 5.30
N ASP A 104 -4.59 6.23 5.63
CA ASP A 104 -3.89 7.43 5.16
C ASP A 104 -3.78 8.51 6.25
N LYS A 105 -3.03 9.58 5.98
CA LYS A 105 -2.80 10.70 6.91
C LYS A 105 -2.37 10.24 8.31
N PRO A 106 -1.26 9.49 8.41
CA PRO A 106 -0.71 9.10 9.70
C PRO A 106 -0.29 10.34 10.51
N GLU A 107 -0.40 10.26 11.83
CA GLU A 107 -0.01 11.33 12.75
C GLU A 107 1.51 11.59 12.78
N THR A 108 2.28 10.58 12.38
CA THR A 108 3.74 10.63 12.22
C THR A 108 4.09 10.35 10.75
N ASP A 109 5.17 10.95 10.26
CA ASP A 109 5.65 10.65 8.91
C ASP A 109 6.16 9.20 8.81
N VAL A 110 5.32 8.33 8.25
CA VAL A 110 5.61 6.91 8.07
C VAL A 110 6.76 6.66 7.09
N LEU A 111 7.15 7.65 6.27
CA LEU A 111 8.31 7.51 5.38
C LEU A 111 9.64 7.67 6.11
N GLU A 112 9.63 8.32 7.28
CA GLU A 112 10.79 8.44 8.17
C GLU A 112 10.74 7.43 9.33
N ALA A 113 9.55 7.07 9.80
CA ALA A 113 9.39 6.16 10.93
C ALA A 113 9.53 4.67 10.56
N LEU A 114 9.32 4.32 9.28
CA LEU A 114 9.36 2.94 8.81
C LEU A 114 10.51 2.71 7.83
N GLU A 115 10.98 1.47 7.77
CA GLU A 115 11.96 1.01 6.79
C GLU A 115 11.47 -0.26 6.09
N SER A 116 11.92 -0.48 4.85
CA SER A 116 11.61 -1.73 4.16
C SER A 116 12.27 -2.91 4.87
N GLY A 117 11.54 -4.01 5.04
CA GLY A 117 12.01 -5.18 5.78
C GLY A 117 11.49 -5.28 7.21
N MET A 118 10.91 -4.22 7.77
CA MET A 118 10.23 -4.28 9.07
C MET A 118 8.93 -5.08 8.98
N GLU A 119 8.56 -5.80 10.04
CA GLU A 119 7.24 -6.43 10.13
C GLU A 119 6.22 -5.44 10.70
N ALA A 120 5.13 -5.23 9.97
CA ALA A 120 4.05 -4.34 10.39
C ALA A 120 2.68 -5.03 10.33
N GLU A 121 1.84 -4.76 11.32
CA GLU A 121 0.43 -5.07 11.33
C GLU A 121 -0.39 -3.78 11.13
N ILE A 122 -1.28 -3.80 10.16
CA ILE A 122 -2.23 -2.73 9.87
C ILE A 122 -3.58 -3.13 10.43
N ASP A 123 -4.01 -2.46 11.51
CA ASP A 123 -5.37 -2.56 12.03
C ASP A 123 -6.20 -1.38 11.51
N ALA A 124 -6.77 -1.56 10.31
CA ALA A 124 -7.65 -0.56 9.70
C ALA A 124 -9.09 -0.60 10.25
N GLU A 125 -9.37 -1.40 11.29
CA GLU A 125 -10.59 -1.22 12.08
C GLU A 125 -10.39 -0.18 13.18
N ALA A 126 -9.20 -0.16 13.79
CA ALA A 126 -8.83 0.78 14.84
C ALA A 126 -8.08 2.03 14.33
N GLY A 127 -7.65 2.05 13.07
CA GLY A 127 -6.87 3.16 12.50
C GLY A 127 -5.41 3.14 12.95
N LYS A 128 -4.80 1.96 13.08
CA LYS A 128 -3.47 1.80 13.69
C LYS A 128 -2.49 1.07 12.77
N ILE A 129 -1.25 1.54 12.80
CA ILE A 129 -0.07 0.85 12.26
C ILE A 129 0.75 0.39 13.45
N LEU A 130 0.95 -0.92 13.58
CA LEU A 130 1.70 -1.56 14.63
C LEU A 130 2.98 -2.13 14.04
N VAL A 131 4.12 -1.82 14.63
CA VAL A 131 5.43 -2.28 14.15
C VAL A 131 6.15 -2.95 15.30
N GLU A 132 6.59 -4.18 15.08
CA GLU A 132 7.43 -4.92 16.03
C GLU A 132 8.89 -4.46 15.86
N GLU A 133 9.60 -4.23 16.98
CA GLU A 133 11.03 -3.87 16.99
C GLU A 133 11.94 -5.06 16.67
#